data_AF-A0A7Y3WV43-F1
#
_entry.id   AF-A0A7Y3WV43-F1
#
_cell.length_a   1.000
_cell.length_b   1.000
_cell.length_c   1.000
_cell.angle_alpha   90.00
_cell.angle_beta   90.00
_cell.angle_gamma   90.00
#
_symmetry.space_group_name_H-M   'P 1'
#
loop_
_entity.id
_entity.type
_entity.pdbx_description
1 polymer ?
#
loop_
_entity_poly.entity_id
_entity_poly.type
_entity_poly.pdbx_seq_one_letter_code
_entity_poly.pdbx_strand_id
1 'polypeptide(L)'
;ALNIFGDHQDVMATRQTGFALLASNSVQEVMDLSPVAHLTALEGKIPFVNFFDGFRTSHEIQKIEAWDYETLGSLMNKEALETFRNKALNPEHPVTRGTAQNPDVYFQGREASNTYYDALPEKVETCMGKINSLIGTDYHLFNYYGAADADRIIIAMGSVCETIEETIDYLNAKGEKVGVLKVHLFRPFSVDHFFKYIPKTVKKISVLDRTKEPGSIGEPLYQDVRSAYFDQENRPVIVGGRYGLGSKDTTPAQIVAVYDALKAKTPVNGFTVGIVDDVTNKSLLIGDAITTTPEGTKECKFWGLGSDGTVGANKSAIKIIGNHTDMFAQAYFAYDSKKSGGVTISHLRFGKKAIKSTYLISSANYVACGNQAYVTKYDVLKGI
;
A
#
# COMPACT_ATOMS: atom_id res chain seq x y z
N ALA A 1 -11.80 -13.17 16.61
CA ALA A 1 -12.29 -11.79 16.81
C ALA A 1 -12.63 -11.19 15.46
N LEU A 2 -13.62 -10.30 15.38
CA LEU A 2 -13.96 -9.55 14.17
C LEU A 2 -13.15 -8.24 14.13
N ASN A 3 -12.70 -7.83 12.95
CA ASN A 3 -12.07 -6.54 12.73
C ASN A 3 -12.56 -5.93 11.41
N ILE A 4 -12.98 -4.66 11.42
CA ILE A 4 -13.41 -3.93 10.21
C ILE A 4 -12.27 -3.14 9.56
N PHE A 5 -11.17 -2.94 10.30
CA PHE A 5 -10.06 -2.11 9.90
C PHE A 5 -9.14 -2.82 8.90
N GLY A 6 -8.40 -2.03 8.12
CA GLY A 6 -7.64 -2.55 6.98
C GLY A 6 -6.34 -3.27 7.35
N ASP A 7 -6.16 -4.41 6.70
CA ASP A 7 -4.93 -5.17 6.47
C ASP A 7 -5.11 -6.00 5.17
N HIS A 8 -4.19 -6.89 4.82
CA HIS A 8 -4.23 -7.65 3.55
C HIS A 8 -4.73 -9.09 3.73
N GLN A 9 -5.29 -9.47 4.88
CA GLN A 9 -5.71 -10.87 5.11
C GLN A 9 -6.76 -11.35 4.10
N ASP A 10 -7.69 -10.48 3.72
CA ASP A 10 -8.74 -10.75 2.74
C ASP A 10 -8.18 -10.94 1.32
N VAL A 11 -7.33 -10.02 0.85
CA VAL A 11 -6.71 -10.10 -0.48
C VAL A 11 -5.79 -11.32 -0.56
N MET A 12 -4.97 -11.57 0.46
CA MET A 12 -4.05 -12.72 0.48
C MET A 12 -4.77 -14.08 0.50
N ALA A 13 -6.01 -14.14 1.00
CA ALA A 13 -6.85 -15.35 0.94
C ALA A 13 -7.35 -15.67 -0.49
N THR A 14 -7.25 -14.71 -1.42
CA THR A 14 -7.68 -14.85 -2.82
C THR A 14 -6.53 -14.99 -3.82
N ARG A 15 -5.26 -15.00 -3.36
CA ARG A 15 -4.07 -14.96 -4.24
C ARG A 15 -3.93 -16.13 -5.21
N GLN A 16 -4.58 -17.26 -4.93
CA GLN A 16 -4.58 -18.49 -5.73
C GLN A 16 -5.75 -18.59 -6.72
N THR A 17 -6.68 -17.62 -6.73
CA THR A 17 -7.90 -17.67 -7.56
C THR A 17 -7.65 -17.52 -9.06
N GLY A 18 -6.48 -17.02 -9.45
CA GLY A 18 -6.14 -16.63 -10.82
C GLY A 18 -6.47 -15.17 -11.16
N PHE A 19 -6.91 -14.36 -10.19
CA PHE A 19 -6.98 -12.92 -10.38
C PHE A 19 -5.59 -12.30 -10.41
N ALA A 20 -5.42 -11.27 -11.23
CA ALA A 20 -4.32 -10.34 -11.06
C ALA A 20 -4.57 -9.48 -9.82
N LEU A 21 -3.53 -9.22 -9.03
CA LEU A 21 -3.62 -8.45 -7.79
C LEU A 21 -2.76 -7.19 -7.95
N LEU A 22 -3.40 -6.02 -8.01
CA LEU A 22 -2.76 -4.72 -8.19
C LEU A 22 -3.00 -3.84 -6.96
N ALA A 23 -1.93 -3.34 -6.35
CA ALA A 23 -1.94 -2.54 -5.14
C ALA A 23 -1.67 -1.06 -5.41
N SER A 24 -2.44 -0.19 -4.76
CA SER A 24 -2.19 1.25 -4.67
C SER A 24 -1.79 1.65 -3.25
N ASN A 25 -0.73 2.45 -3.14
CA ASN A 25 -0.12 2.86 -1.88
C ASN A 25 -0.70 4.19 -1.33
N SER A 26 -1.24 5.06 -2.18
CA SER A 26 -1.77 6.37 -1.79
C SER A 26 -3.13 6.66 -2.43
N VAL A 27 -3.81 7.74 -2.01
CA VAL A 27 -5.08 8.16 -2.62
C VAL A 27 -4.87 8.56 -4.09
N GLN A 28 -3.74 9.19 -4.42
CA GLN A 28 -3.37 9.51 -5.80
C GLN A 28 -3.14 8.23 -6.62
N GLU A 29 -2.39 7.27 -6.08
CA GLU A 29 -2.16 5.99 -6.77
C GLU A 29 -3.46 5.18 -6.97
N VAL A 30 -4.46 5.34 -6.11
CA VAL A 30 -5.79 4.76 -6.34
C VAL A 30 -6.41 5.36 -7.60
N MET A 31 -6.31 6.68 -7.78
CA MET A 31 -6.80 7.35 -8.99
C MET A 31 -6.02 6.94 -10.24
N ASP A 32 -4.71 6.80 -10.13
CA ASP A 32 -3.82 6.56 -11.28
C ASP A 32 -3.81 5.10 -11.74
N LEU A 33 -3.82 4.15 -10.80
CA LEU A 33 -3.67 2.72 -11.08
C LEU A 33 -5.00 1.98 -11.25
N SER A 34 -6.13 2.55 -10.78
CA SER A 34 -7.45 1.96 -11.06
C SER A 34 -7.74 1.85 -12.57
N PRO A 35 -7.49 2.89 -13.40
CA PRO A 35 -7.56 2.77 -14.85
C PRO A 35 -6.68 1.66 -15.41
N VAL A 36 -5.46 1.47 -14.89
CA VAL A 36 -4.54 0.41 -15.33
C VAL A 36 -5.19 -0.96 -15.17
N ALA A 37 -5.81 -1.23 -14.02
CA ALA A 37 -6.53 -2.49 -13.78
C ALA A 37 -7.70 -2.67 -14.77
N HIS A 38 -8.51 -1.63 -15.00
CA HIS A 38 -9.65 -1.69 -15.92
C HIS A 38 -9.23 -1.93 -17.38
N LEU A 39 -8.27 -1.15 -17.87
CA LEU A 39 -7.78 -1.22 -19.25
C LEU A 39 -7.07 -2.54 -19.50
N THR A 40 -6.24 -2.99 -18.55
CA THR A 40 -5.47 -4.23 -18.70
C THR A 40 -6.32 -5.48 -18.49
N ALA A 41 -7.36 -5.45 -17.65
CA ALA A 41 -8.31 -6.56 -17.55
C ALA A 41 -8.96 -6.86 -18.91
N LEU A 42 -9.30 -5.81 -19.66
CA LEU A 42 -9.91 -5.93 -20.98
C LEU A 42 -8.93 -6.52 -22.01
N GLU A 43 -7.71 -5.99 -22.08
CA GLU A 43 -6.70 -6.44 -23.05
C GLU A 43 -6.07 -7.79 -22.70
N GLY A 44 -5.90 -8.05 -21.41
CA GLY A 44 -5.26 -9.25 -20.86
C GLY A 44 -6.22 -10.41 -20.67
N LYS A 45 -7.54 -10.17 -20.63
CA LYS A 45 -8.59 -11.18 -20.40
C LYS A 45 -8.44 -11.93 -19.06
N ILE A 46 -7.73 -11.31 -18.12
CA ILE A 46 -7.56 -11.78 -16.75
C ILE A 46 -8.27 -10.77 -15.84
N PRO A 47 -9.11 -11.21 -14.89
CA PRO A 47 -9.77 -10.30 -13.97
C PRO A 47 -8.78 -9.75 -12.93
N PHE A 48 -9.02 -8.52 -12.48
CA PHE A 48 -8.17 -7.82 -11.50
C PHE A 48 -8.89 -7.65 -10.17
N VAL A 49 -8.18 -7.89 -9.07
CA VAL A 49 -8.44 -7.27 -7.78
C VAL A 49 -7.51 -6.07 -7.69
N ASN A 50 -8.08 -4.88 -7.85
CA ASN A 50 -7.39 -3.64 -7.54
C ASN A 50 -7.69 -3.27 -6.08
N PHE A 51 -6.67 -3.14 -5.24
CA PHE A 51 -6.86 -2.98 -3.80
C PHE A 51 -5.95 -1.91 -3.20
N PHE A 52 -6.40 -1.38 -2.07
CA PHE A 52 -5.74 -0.37 -1.27
C PHE A 52 -6.17 -0.52 0.18
N ASP A 53 -5.39 0.03 1.11
CA ASP A 53 -5.56 -0.27 2.53
C ASP A 53 -6.86 0.32 3.10
N GLY A 54 -7.69 -0.55 3.67
CA GLY A 54 -8.93 -0.18 4.34
C GLY A 54 -8.68 0.83 5.46
N PHE A 55 -9.52 1.87 5.53
CA PHE A 55 -9.37 3.07 6.37
C PHE A 55 -8.14 3.91 6.03
N ARG A 56 -6.94 3.32 6.08
CA ARG A 56 -5.67 4.05 5.97
C ARG A 56 -5.51 4.77 4.63
N THR A 57 -6.02 4.18 3.55
CA THR A 57 -6.14 4.82 2.24
C THR A 57 -7.61 5.10 1.92
N SER A 58 -8.51 4.14 2.17
CA SER A 58 -9.91 4.26 1.72
C SER A 58 -10.71 5.38 2.41
N HIS A 59 -10.29 5.83 3.59
CA HIS A 59 -10.94 6.90 4.35
C HIS A 59 -10.01 8.10 4.58
N GLU A 60 -8.80 8.06 4.05
CA GLU A 60 -7.92 9.21 4.03
C GLU A 60 -8.40 10.18 2.95
N ILE A 61 -8.52 11.44 3.31
CA ILE A 61 -8.82 12.51 2.37
C ILE A 61 -7.48 13.13 1.98
N GLN A 62 -7.17 13.15 0.69
CA GLN A 62 -6.06 13.92 0.14
C GLN A 62 -6.55 14.83 -0.99
N LYS A 63 -5.87 15.97 -1.17
CA LYS A 63 -5.91 16.71 -2.43
C LYS A 63 -5.15 15.90 -3.49
N ILE A 64 -5.84 15.50 -4.55
CA ILE A 64 -5.32 14.70 -5.65
C ILE A 64 -5.63 15.35 -6.99
N GLU A 65 -4.94 14.92 -8.03
CA GLU A 65 -5.32 15.14 -9.42
C GLU A 65 -6.22 14.00 -9.87
N ALA A 66 -7.30 14.32 -10.57
CA ALA A 66 -8.32 13.37 -11.00
C ALA A 66 -8.46 13.38 -12.52
N TRP A 67 -8.63 12.19 -13.09
CA TRP A 67 -8.86 12.03 -14.52
C TRP A 67 -10.22 12.57 -14.95
N ASP A 68 -10.27 13.22 -16.10
CA ASP A 68 -11.51 13.33 -16.86
C ASP A 68 -11.79 12.02 -17.63
N TYR A 69 -13.07 11.75 -17.88
CA TYR A 69 -13.48 10.49 -18.51
C TYR A 69 -13.15 10.43 -20.02
N GLU A 70 -12.96 11.57 -20.68
CA GLU A 70 -12.61 11.61 -22.10
C GLU A 70 -11.19 11.10 -22.29
N THR A 71 -10.25 11.56 -21.46
CA THR A 71 -8.87 11.07 -21.40
C THR A 71 -8.83 9.57 -21.14
N LEU A 72 -9.54 9.06 -20.13
CA LEU A 72 -9.61 7.61 -19.87
C LEU A 72 -10.24 6.84 -21.03
N GLY A 73 -11.29 7.38 -21.64
CA GLY A 73 -11.95 6.80 -22.81
C GLY A 73 -11.02 6.68 -24.02
N SER A 74 -10.08 7.62 -24.17
CA SER A 74 -9.10 7.60 -25.25
C SER A 74 -8.05 6.50 -25.11
N LEU A 75 -7.77 6.05 -23.87
CA LEU A 75 -6.82 4.97 -23.58
C LEU A 75 -7.38 3.57 -23.84
N MET A 76 -8.70 3.43 -23.95
CA MET A 76 -9.38 2.14 -24.07
C MET A 76 -9.16 1.49 -25.44
N ASN A 77 -8.74 0.23 -25.43
CA ASN A 77 -8.64 -0.59 -26.62
C ASN A 77 -10.02 -1.03 -27.12
N LYS A 78 -10.50 -0.35 -28.16
CA LYS A 78 -11.83 -0.59 -28.75
C LYS A 78 -11.95 -1.97 -29.41
N GLU A 79 -10.87 -2.50 -29.97
CA GLU A 79 -10.87 -3.85 -30.58
C GLU A 79 -11.00 -4.94 -29.51
N ALA A 80 -10.30 -4.78 -28.37
CA ALA A 80 -10.43 -5.68 -27.23
C ALA A 80 -11.85 -5.63 -26.65
N LEU A 81 -12.47 -4.45 -26.57
CA LEU A 81 -13.87 -4.28 -26.16
C LEU A 81 -14.84 -5.01 -27.10
N GLU A 82 -14.66 -4.83 -28.41
CA GLU A 82 -15.50 -5.49 -29.40
C GLU A 82 -15.34 -7.01 -29.36
N THR A 83 -14.10 -7.49 -29.20
CA THR A 83 -13.82 -8.93 -28.98
C THR A 83 -14.51 -9.47 -27.73
N PHE A 84 -14.50 -8.72 -26.63
CA PHE A 84 -15.20 -9.10 -25.41
C PHE A 84 -16.71 -9.22 -25.64
N ARG A 85 -17.31 -8.25 -26.33
CA ARG A 85 -18.75 -8.26 -26.68
C ARG A 85 -19.10 -9.46 -27.55
N ASN A 86 -18.30 -9.74 -28.58
CA ASN A 86 -18.52 -10.86 -29.50
C ASN A 86 -18.38 -12.23 -28.82
N LYS A 87 -17.78 -12.31 -27.63
CA LYS A 87 -17.68 -13.53 -26.82
C LYS A 87 -18.77 -13.65 -25.74
N ALA A 88 -19.69 -12.70 -25.65
CA ALA A 88 -20.81 -12.76 -24.72
C ALA A 88 -21.77 -13.91 -25.09
N LEU A 89 -22.51 -14.41 -24.10
CA LEU A 89 -23.59 -15.37 -24.36
C LEU A 89 -24.71 -14.66 -25.12
N ASN A 90 -24.99 -15.12 -26.33
CA ASN A 90 -26.05 -14.62 -27.18
C ASN A 90 -26.69 -15.80 -27.93
N PRO A 91 -28.03 -15.95 -27.96
CA PRO A 91 -28.69 -17.00 -28.73
C PRO A 91 -28.43 -16.94 -30.25
N GLU A 92 -28.07 -15.79 -30.82
CA GLU A 92 -27.75 -15.65 -32.24
C GLU A 92 -26.36 -16.23 -32.60
N HIS A 93 -25.46 -16.36 -31.63
CA HIS A 93 -24.14 -16.98 -31.77
C HIS A 93 -23.76 -17.75 -30.49
N PRO A 94 -24.46 -18.87 -30.20
CA PRO A 94 -24.38 -19.53 -28.90
C PRO A 94 -23.07 -20.30 -28.72
N VAL A 95 -22.59 -20.36 -27.49
CA VAL A 95 -21.42 -21.16 -27.07
C VAL A 95 -21.71 -21.86 -25.75
N THR A 96 -21.13 -23.05 -25.57
CA THR A 96 -21.16 -23.78 -24.28
C THR A 96 -19.96 -23.40 -23.44
N ARG A 97 -20.17 -23.07 -22.15
CA ARG A 97 -19.10 -22.75 -21.18
C ARG A 97 -19.39 -23.42 -19.84
N GLY A 98 -18.36 -23.71 -19.05
CA GLY A 98 -18.52 -24.32 -17.73
C GLY A 98 -18.89 -25.81 -17.77
N THR A 99 -18.32 -26.57 -18.71
CA THR A 99 -18.56 -28.01 -18.82
C THR A 99 -17.93 -28.80 -17.67
N ALA A 100 -18.45 -29.99 -17.39
CA ALA A 100 -17.77 -30.98 -16.57
C ALA A 100 -16.73 -31.72 -17.43
N GLN A 101 -15.50 -31.85 -16.92
CA GLN A 101 -14.38 -32.46 -17.64
C GLN A 101 -13.78 -33.59 -16.80
N ASN A 102 -13.43 -34.69 -17.47
CA ASN A 102 -12.75 -35.83 -16.88
C ASN A 102 -11.21 -35.59 -16.82
N PRO A 103 -10.46 -36.47 -16.14
CA PRO A 103 -9.00 -36.35 -16.02
C PRO A 103 -8.24 -36.40 -17.36
N ASP A 104 -8.87 -36.89 -18.42
CA ASP A 104 -8.30 -37.00 -19.77
C ASP A 104 -8.05 -35.65 -20.45
N VAL A 105 -8.78 -34.59 -20.08
CA VAL A 105 -8.66 -33.25 -20.70
C VAL A 105 -8.56 -32.08 -19.73
N TYR A 106 -8.96 -32.26 -18.45
CA TYR A 106 -9.04 -31.15 -17.49
C TYR A 106 -7.70 -30.44 -17.29
N PHE A 107 -6.60 -31.21 -17.16
CA PHE A 107 -5.28 -30.63 -16.91
C PHE A 107 -4.82 -29.78 -18.11
N GLN A 108 -4.97 -30.30 -19.33
CA GLN A 108 -4.64 -29.58 -20.56
C GLN A 108 -5.48 -28.31 -20.71
N GLY A 109 -6.78 -28.38 -20.39
CA GLY A 109 -7.67 -27.23 -20.39
C GLY A 109 -7.27 -26.15 -19.37
N ARG A 110 -6.71 -26.53 -18.21
CA ARG A 110 -6.23 -25.59 -17.19
C ARG A 110 -4.95 -24.87 -17.63
N GLU A 111 -3.99 -25.59 -18.19
CA GLU A 111 -2.70 -25.07 -18.67
C GLU A 111 -2.84 -24.23 -19.95
N ALA A 112 -3.91 -24.42 -20.73
CA ALA A 112 -4.18 -23.61 -21.92
C ALA A 112 -4.26 -22.09 -21.64
N SER A 113 -4.52 -21.71 -20.38
CA SER A 113 -4.60 -20.31 -19.97
C SER A 113 -3.23 -19.66 -19.72
N ASN A 114 -2.13 -20.41 -19.65
CA ASN A 114 -0.80 -19.90 -19.27
C ASN A 114 -0.35 -18.71 -20.11
N THR A 115 -0.56 -18.77 -21.43
CA THR A 115 -0.21 -17.69 -22.36
C THR A 115 -0.83 -16.33 -22.01
N TYR A 116 -2.00 -16.30 -21.38
CA TYR A 116 -2.62 -15.05 -20.92
C TYR A 116 -1.94 -14.50 -19.67
N TYR A 117 -1.52 -15.37 -18.75
CA TYR A 117 -0.82 -14.97 -17.52
C TYR A 117 0.62 -14.55 -17.81
N ASP A 118 1.33 -15.28 -18.68
CA ASP A 118 2.72 -14.97 -19.07
C ASP A 118 2.82 -13.60 -19.74
N ALA A 119 1.82 -13.24 -20.55
CA ALA A 119 1.77 -11.95 -21.25
C ALA A 119 1.25 -10.79 -20.39
N LEU A 120 0.65 -11.06 -19.23
CA LEU A 120 -0.04 -10.02 -18.45
C LEU A 120 0.90 -8.98 -17.84
N PRO A 121 2.07 -9.33 -17.24
CA PRO A 121 3.00 -8.36 -16.67
C PRO A 121 3.39 -7.25 -17.65
N GLU A 122 3.78 -7.61 -18.88
CA GLU A 122 4.16 -6.64 -19.92
C GLU A 122 2.99 -5.73 -20.34
N LYS A 123 1.77 -6.27 -20.36
CA LYS A 123 0.56 -5.46 -20.64
C LYS A 123 0.31 -4.43 -19.54
N VAL A 124 0.47 -4.83 -18.27
CA VAL A 124 0.34 -3.92 -17.13
C VAL A 124 1.43 -2.84 -17.19
N GLU A 125 2.69 -3.22 -17.41
CA GLU A 125 3.83 -2.30 -17.52
C GLU A 125 3.62 -1.30 -18.68
N THR A 126 3.16 -1.78 -19.83
CA THR A 126 2.82 -0.92 -20.99
C THR A 126 1.69 0.06 -20.65
N CYS A 127 0.65 -0.40 -19.94
CA CYS A 127 -0.46 0.44 -19.55
C CYS A 127 -0.05 1.50 -18.52
N MET A 128 0.78 1.13 -17.53
CA MET A 128 1.42 2.09 -16.62
C MET A 128 2.26 3.11 -17.38
N GLY A 129 3.02 2.70 -18.40
CA GLY A 129 3.78 3.60 -19.26
C GLY A 129 2.92 4.64 -20.00
N LYS A 130 1.71 4.27 -20.44
CA LYS A 130 0.74 5.21 -21.03
C LYS A 130 0.27 6.25 -20.00
N ILE A 131 -0.04 5.80 -18.78
CA ILE A 131 -0.40 6.69 -17.67
C ILE A 131 0.76 7.64 -17.34
N ASN A 132 1.96 7.11 -17.15
CA ASN A 132 3.19 7.87 -16.89
C ASN A 132 3.42 8.99 -17.91
N SER A 133 3.22 8.70 -19.20
CA SER A 133 3.41 9.66 -20.28
C SER A 133 2.42 10.83 -20.21
N LEU A 134 1.24 10.65 -19.61
CA LEU A 134 0.19 11.68 -19.53
C LEU A 134 0.34 12.59 -18.30
N ILE A 135 0.77 12.04 -17.17
CA ILE A 135 0.82 12.77 -15.88
C ILE A 135 2.24 12.97 -15.35
N GLY A 136 3.27 12.52 -16.07
CA GLY A 136 4.67 12.70 -15.68
C GLY A 136 5.09 11.88 -14.46
N THR A 137 4.44 10.75 -14.24
CA THR A 137 4.79 9.75 -13.21
C THR A 137 5.70 8.67 -13.76
N ASP A 138 6.11 7.71 -12.91
CA ASP A 138 6.99 6.61 -13.28
C ASP A 138 6.55 5.28 -12.64
N TYR A 139 5.26 4.94 -12.71
CA TYR A 139 4.73 3.68 -12.20
C TYR A 139 5.25 2.48 -13.00
N HIS A 140 5.62 1.43 -12.27
CA HIS A 140 6.07 0.14 -12.78
C HIS A 140 5.42 -0.99 -11.97
N LEU A 141 5.57 -2.24 -12.41
CA LEU A 141 5.13 -3.40 -11.60
C LEU A 141 5.75 -3.38 -10.19
N PHE A 142 7.00 -2.93 -10.12
CA PHE A 142 7.77 -2.73 -8.91
C PHE A 142 8.52 -1.39 -9.01
N ASN A 143 8.37 -0.52 -8.03
CA ASN A 143 9.04 0.78 -8.00
C ASN A 143 10.10 0.81 -6.91
N TYR A 144 11.34 1.15 -7.26
CA TYR A 144 12.41 1.38 -6.29
C TYR A 144 12.48 2.86 -5.88
N TYR A 145 12.64 3.12 -4.59
CA TYR A 145 12.96 4.43 -4.05
C TYR A 145 14.07 4.35 -3.01
N GLY A 146 15.04 5.25 -3.05
CA GLY A 146 16.09 5.38 -2.04
C GLY A 146 17.48 5.51 -2.64
N ALA A 147 18.50 5.21 -1.84
CA ALA A 147 19.89 5.36 -2.25
C ALA A 147 20.22 4.44 -3.44
N ALA A 148 20.88 4.97 -4.48
CA ALA A 148 21.29 4.15 -5.63
C ALA A 148 22.29 3.06 -5.26
N ASP A 149 23.05 3.25 -4.18
CA ASP A 149 24.01 2.31 -3.61
C ASP A 149 23.52 1.69 -2.29
N ALA A 150 22.20 1.55 -2.11
CA ALA A 150 21.61 0.96 -0.91
C ALA A 150 22.17 -0.44 -0.63
N ASP A 151 22.49 -0.71 0.63
CA ASP A 151 22.94 -2.02 1.11
C ASP A 151 21.84 -2.77 1.89
N ARG A 152 20.78 -2.04 2.29
CA ARG A 152 19.60 -2.53 3.02
C ARG A 152 18.34 -1.99 2.38
N ILE A 153 17.38 -2.84 2.07
CA ILE A 153 16.08 -2.40 1.57
C ILE A 153 14.91 -3.03 2.32
N ILE A 154 13.77 -2.35 2.27
CA ILE A 154 12.47 -2.93 2.62
C ILE A 154 11.74 -3.29 1.33
N ILE A 155 11.01 -4.41 1.31
CA ILE A 155 10.04 -4.72 0.25
C ILE A 155 8.66 -4.77 0.90
N ALA A 156 7.74 -3.95 0.37
CA ALA A 156 6.42 -3.78 0.96
C ALA A 156 5.36 -3.45 -0.10
N MET A 157 4.11 -3.50 0.33
CA MET A 157 2.94 -3.24 -0.50
C MET A 157 1.91 -2.45 0.31
N GLY A 158 1.18 -1.55 -0.37
CA GLY A 158 0.15 -0.71 0.25
C GLY A 158 0.71 0.54 0.92
N SER A 159 -0.11 1.18 1.75
CA SER A 159 0.14 2.52 2.29
C SER A 159 1.40 2.69 3.12
N VAL A 160 1.97 1.60 3.64
CA VAL A 160 3.25 1.66 4.36
C VAL A 160 4.38 2.13 3.46
N CYS A 161 4.29 1.91 2.14
CA CYS A 161 5.29 2.36 1.17
C CYS A 161 5.51 3.88 1.23
N GLU A 162 4.44 4.66 1.44
CA GLU A 162 4.52 6.12 1.57
C GLU A 162 5.26 6.53 2.86
N THR A 163 4.95 5.87 3.98
CA THR A 163 5.66 6.11 5.26
C THR A 163 7.13 5.68 5.17
N ILE A 164 7.42 4.57 4.49
CA ILE A 164 8.79 4.08 4.30
C ILE A 164 9.58 5.08 3.47
N GLU A 165 9.02 5.55 2.36
CA GLU A 165 9.64 6.57 1.51
C GLU A 165 9.95 7.85 2.27
N GLU A 166 9.00 8.37 3.04
CA GLU A 166 9.22 9.54 3.91
C GLU A 166 10.34 9.28 4.95
N THR A 167 10.41 8.06 5.49
CA THR A 167 11.46 7.68 6.46
C THR A 167 12.84 7.53 5.80
N ILE A 168 12.89 7.06 4.55
CA ILE A 168 14.13 6.92 3.78
C ILE A 168 14.77 8.30 3.58
N ASP A 169 14.00 9.34 3.26
CA ASP A 169 14.53 10.70 3.10
C ASP A 169 15.26 11.17 4.37
N TYR A 170 14.65 10.91 5.53
CA TYR A 170 15.23 11.21 6.83
C TYR A 170 16.52 10.42 7.10
N LEU A 171 16.55 9.12 6.79
CA LEU A 171 17.71 8.26 7.02
C LEU A 171 18.86 8.57 6.05
N ASN A 172 18.55 8.79 4.77
CA ASN A 172 19.54 9.14 3.75
C ASN A 172 20.18 10.50 4.03
N ALA A 173 19.42 11.48 4.53
CA ALA A 173 19.98 12.76 5.01
C ALA A 173 20.99 12.60 6.16
N LYS A 174 20.96 11.46 6.87
CA LYS A 174 21.93 11.06 7.90
C LYS A 174 23.03 10.13 7.41
N GLY A 175 23.11 9.89 6.09
CA GLY A 175 24.14 9.06 5.47
C GLY A 175 23.86 7.56 5.49
N GLU A 176 22.65 7.13 5.85
CA GLU A 176 22.25 5.74 5.68
C GLU A 176 22.08 5.40 4.19
N LYS A 177 22.30 4.13 3.84
CA LYS A 177 22.20 3.61 2.47
C LYS A 177 21.00 2.69 2.36
N VAL A 178 19.81 3.27 2.46
CA VAL A 178 18.55 2.52 2.52
C VAL A 178 17.64 2.80 1.33
N GLY A 179 16.78 1.84 1.03
CA GLY A 179 15.76 1.97 0.00
C GLY A 179 14.54 1.10 0.26
N VAL A 180 13.53 1.22 -0.60
CA VAL A 180 12.31 0.43 -0.61
C VAL A 180 12.00 0.00 -2.03
N LEU A 181 11.55 -1.25 -2.18
CA LEU A 181 10.88 -1.71 -3.39
C LEU A 181 9.38 -1.80 -3.09
N LYS A 182 8.61 -0.93 -3.72
CA LYS A 182 7.15 -0.91 -3.67
C LYS A 182 6.61 -1.94 -4.67
N VAL A 183 5.75 -2.83 -4.21
CA VAL A 183 5.06 -3.81 -5.06
C VAL A 183 3.72 -3.23 -5.49
N HIS A 184 3.52 -3.01 -6.80
CA HIS A 184 2.22 -2.67 -7.36
C HIS A 184 1.54 -3.94 -7.88
N LEU A 185 2.16 -4.65 -8.83
CA LEU A 185 1.59 -5.91 -9.35
C LEU A 185 2.10 -7.10 -8.51
N PHE A 186 1.31 -7.54 -7.55
CA PHE A 186 1.63 -8.70 -6.73
C PHE A 186 1.34 -10.03 -7.45
N ARG A 187 0.31 -10.07 -8.31
CA ARG A 187 0.01 -11.23 -9.15
C ARG A 187 -0.37 -10.79 -10.56
N PRO A 188 0.13 -11.45 -11.62
CA PRO A 188 1.25 -12.40 -11.61
C PRO A 188 2.56 -11.76 -11.13
N PHE A 189 3.35 -12.50 -10.37
CA PHE A 189 4.62 -12.00 -9.83
C PHE A 189 5.70 -12.13 -10.90
N SER A 190 6.08 -11.02 -11.55
CA SER A 190 7.10 -11.04 -12.60
C SER A 190 8.51 -10.92 -12.01
N VAL A 191 9.26 -12.03 -12.04
CA VAL A 191 10.63 -12.11 -11.49
C VAL A 191 11.61 -11.19 -12.24
N ASP A 192 11.46 -11.04 -13.56
CA ASP A 192 12.31 -10.17 -14.36
C ASP A 192 12.13 -8.69 -13.97
N HIS A 193 10.88 -8.23 -13.86
CA HIS A 193 10.58 -6.86 -13.42
C HIS A 193 10.95 -6.63 -11.96
N PHE A 194 10.81 -7.66 -11.11
CA PHE A 194 11.20 -7.60 -9.71
C PHE A 194 12.69 -7.29 -9.55
N PHE A 195 13.57 -7.95 -10.31
CA PHE A 195 15.02 -7.70 -10.22
C PHE A 195 15.46 -6.42 -10.94
N LYS A 196 14.72 -5.96 -11.94
CA LYS A 196 15.09 -4.82 -12.81
C LYS A 196 15.47 -3.56 -12.04
N TYR A 197 14.75 -3.25 -10.96
CA TYR A 197 14.91 -1.99 -10.21
C TYR A 197 15.66 -2.15 -8.87
N ILE A 198 16.03 -3.37 -8.48
CA ILE A 198 16.76 -3.60 -7.22
C ILE A 198 18.25 -3.29 -7.41
N PRO A 199 18.87 -2.40 -6.61
CA PRO A 199 20.31 -2.17 -6.69
C PRO A 199 21.12 -3.44 -6.41
N LYS A 200 22.14 -3.70 -7.24
CA LYS A 200 23.05 -4.84 -7.06
C LYS A 200 23.87 -4.79 -5.76
N THR A 201 23.92 -3.63 -5.10
CA THR A 201 24.62 -3.42 -3.83
C THR A 201 23.86 -3.94 -2.61
N VAL A 202 22.59 -4.32 -2.76
CA VAL A 202 21.74 -4.79 -1.67
C VAL A 202 22.30 -6.08 -1.06
N LYS A 203 22.52 -6.05 0.26
CA LYS A 203 23.03 -7.19 1.04
C LYS A 203 21.98 -7.77 1.97
N LYS A 204 20.97 -6.98 2.35
CA LYS A 204 19.93 -7.39 3.29
C LYS A 204 18.57 -6.80 2.92
N ILE A 205 17.54 -7.62 3.07
CA ILE A 205 16.16 -7.30 2.72
C ILE A 205 15.27 -7.63 3.90
N SER A 206 14.41 -6.68 4.28
CA SER A 206 13.25 -6.94 5.12
C SER A 206 11.99 -6.92 4.28
N VAL A 207 11.22 -8.00 4.26
CA VAL A 207 9.93 -8.07 3.59
C VAL A 207 8.83 -7.84 4.62
N LEU A 208 7.98 -6.85 4.37
CA LEU A 208 6.90 -6.47 5.29
C LEU A 208 5.55 -6.91 4.74
N ASP A 209 4.92 -7.84 5.45
CA ASP A 209 3.60 -8.37 5.13
C ASP A 209 2.54 -7.79 6.08
N ARG A 210 1.47 -7.26 5.50
CA ARG A 210 0.31 -6.75 6.25
C ARG A 210 -0.74 -7.85 6.47
N THR A 211 -0.29 -9.05 6.80
CA THR A 211 -1.14 -10.22 7.03
C THR A 211 -0.50 -11.16 8.05
N LYS A 212 -1.24 -12.17 8.48
CA LYS A 212 -0.72 -13.27 9.29
C LYS A 212 -1.34 -14.57 8.81
N GLU A 213 -0.49 -15.53 8.44
CA GLU A 213 -0.89 -16.92 8.16
C GLU A 213 -0.40 -17.82 9.31
N PRO A 214 -1.25 -18.16 10.31
CA PRO A 214 -0.82 -18.97 11.45
C PRO A 214 -0.31 -20.35 11.01
N GLY A 215 0.91 -20.69 11.43
CA GLY A 215 1.53 -21.99 11.12
C GLY A 215 2.24 -22.06 9.78
N SER A 216 2.17 -21.01 8.95
CA SER A 216 2.98 -20.95 7.73
C SER A 216 4.48 -20.77 8.07
N ILE A 217 5.33 -21.14 7.11
CA ILE A 217 6.78 -20.91 7.20
C ILE A 217 7.18 -19.43 7.04
N GLY A 218 6.22 -18.57 6.70
CA GLY A 218 6.37 -17.13 6.48
C GLY A 218 5.15 -16.55 5.76
N GLU A 219 5.06 -15.24 5.66
CA GLU A 219 3.93 -14.57 5.01
C GLU A 219 4.05 -14.54 3.47
N PRO A 220 2.96 -14.28 2.71
CA PRO A 220 2.93 -14.46 1.26
C PRO A 220 4.01 -13.69 0.49
N LEU A 221 4.16 -12.39 0.72
CA LEU A 221 5.14 -11.59 -0.01
C LEU A 221 6.57 -12.01 0.35
N TYR A 222 6.83 -12.28 1.63
CA TYR A 222 8.09 -12.85 2.08
C TYR A 222 8.44 -14.17 1.37
N GLN A 223 7.47 -15.09 1.23
CA GLN A 223 7.70 -16.36 0.53
C GLN A 223 7.98 -16.16 -0.96
N ASP A 224 7.27 -15.26 -1.64
CA ASP A 224 7.51 -14.97 -3.06
C ASP A 224 8.90 -14.37 -3.28
N VAL A 225 9.30 -13.40 -2.44
CA VAL A 225 10.64 -12.80 -2.49
C VAL A 225 11.71 -13.86 -2.27
N ARG A 226 11.56 -14.73 -1.25
CA ARG A 226 12.52 -15.81 -1.01
C ARG A 226 12.61 -16.80 -2.17
N SER A 227 11.49 -17.08 -2.82
CA SER A 227 11.44 -17.98 -3.97
C SER A 227 12.12 -17.35 -5.19
N ALA A 228 11.87 -16.06 -5.46
CA ALA A 228 12.55 -15.32 -6.54
C ALA A 228 14.08 -15.30 -6.38
N TYR A 229 14.58 -15.23 -5.15
CA TYR A 229 16.01 -15.25 -4.84
C TYR A 229 16.61 -16.65 -4.67
N PHE A 230 15.84 -17.74 -4.78
CA PHE A 230 16.30 -19.07 -4.39
C PHE A 230 17.55 -19.52 -5.17
N ASP A 231 17.52 -19.34 -6.49
CA ASP A 231 18.59 -19.72 -7.44
C ASP A 231 19.61 -18.59 -7.69
N GLN A 232 19.54 -17.48 -6.95
CA GLN A 232 20.49 -16.37 -7.10
C GLN A 232 21.76 -16.65 -6.28
N GLU A 233 22.92 -16.72 -6.96
CA GLU A 233 24.22 -17.01 -6.32
C GLU A 233 24.56 -16.00 -5.19
N ASN A 234 24.33 -14.71 -5.45
CA ASN A 234 24.62 -13.62 -4.50
C ASN A 234 23.37 -13.13 -3.77
N ARG A 235 22.51 -14.06 -3.31
CA ARG A 235 21.29 -13.68 -2.61
C ARG A 235 21.57 -12.93 -1.31
N PRO A 236 20.87 -11.82 -1.04
CA PRO A 236 20.98 -11.10 0.21
C PRO A 236 20.40 -11.91 1.38
N VAL A 237 20.65 -11.47 2.60
CA VAL A 237 19.92 -11.96 3.77
C VAL A 237 18.48 -11.45 3.69
N ILE A 238 17.50 -12.34 3.64
CA ILE A 238 16.08 -11.99 3.53
C ILE A 238 15.36 -12.39 4.82
N VAL A 239 14.78 -11.41 5.51
CA VAL A 239 13.93 -11.60 6.69
C VAL A 239 12.52 -11.10 6.45
N GLY A 240 11.53 -11.74 7.07
CA GLY A 240 10.13 -11.37 7.01
C GLY A 240 9.66 -10.73 8.31
N GLY A 241 8.78 -9.74 8.20
CA GLY A 241 8.16 -9.05 9.32
C GLY A 241 6.68 -8.77 9.07
N ARG A 242 5.90 -8.76 10.14
CA ARG A 242 4.47 -8.40 10.09
C ARG A 242 4.23 -7.04 10.70
N TYR A 243 3.32 -6.29 10.10
CA TYR A 243 2.93 -4.95 10.55
C TYR A 243 1.43 -4.70 10.33
N GLY A 244 0.91 -3.62 10.90
CA GLY A 244 -0.32 -2.99 10.42
C GLY A 244 -1.63 -3.79 10.49
N LEU A 245 -1.65 -4.96 11.14
CA LEU A 245 -2.86 -5.80 11.26
C LEU A 245 -3.99 -5.01 11.92
N GLY A 246 -5.18 -5.02 11.31
CA GLY A 246 -6.33 -4.28 11.81
C GLY A 246 -6.10 -2.78 11.93
N SER A 247 -5.39 -2.17 10.99
CA SER A 247 -4.95 -0.76 11.02
C SER A 247 -4.17 -0.36 12.27
N LYS A 248 -3.40 -1.28 12.86
CA LYS A 248 -2.37 -0.90 13.83
C LYS A 248 -1.45 0.16 13.20
N ASP A 249 -1.32 1.30 13.88
CA ASP A 249 -0.54 2.42 13.36
C ASP A 249 0.93 2.04 13.15
N THR A 250 1.46 2.39 11.98
CA THR A 250 2.83 2.06 11.56
C THR A 250 3.58 3.35 11.28
N THR A 251 4.46 3.75 12.20
CA THR A 251 5.07 5.09 12.23
C THR A 251 6.49 5.09 11.67
N PRO A 252 7.06 6.27 11.35
CA PRO A 252 8.45 6.36 10.91
C PRO A 252 9.46 5.75 11.89
N ALA A 253 9.28 5.94 13.20
CA ALA A 253 10.14 5.32 14.22
C ALA A 253 10.09 3.77 14.16
N GLN A 254 8.94 3.20 13.81
CA GLN A 254 8.81 1.77 13.59
C GLN A 254 9.52 1.30 12.32
N ILE A 255 9.48 2.09 11.24
CA ILE A 255 10.25 1.82 10.02
C ILE A 255 11.76 1.90 10.28
N VAL A 256 12.22 2.88 11.07
CA VAL A 256 13.63 2.95 11.51
C VAL A 256 14.03 1.67 12.26
N ALA A 257 13.19 1.16 13.17
CA ALA A 257 13.46 -0.09 13.87
C ALA A 257 13.62 -1.29 12.92
N VAL A 258 12.88 -1.32 11.80
CA VAL A 258 13.03 -2.36 10.76
C VAL A 258 14.40 -2.24 10.07
N TYR A 259 14.82 -1.04 9.68
CA TYR A 259 16.16 -0.83 9.10
C TYR A 259 17.28 -1.12 10.10
N ASP A 260 17.11 -0.75 11.36
CA ASP A 260 18.08 -1.03 12.42
C ASP A 260 18.20 -2.53 12.69
N ALA A 261 17.10 -3.29 12.64
CA ALA A 261 17.14 -4.74 12.73
C ALA A 261 17.99 -5.37 11.61
N LEU A 262 18.00 -4.77 10.41
CA LEU A 262 18.87 -5.21 9.31
C LEU A 262 20.35 -4.87 9.55
N LYS A 263 20.70 -3.96 10.46
CA LYS A 263 22.12 -3.69 10.78
C LYS A 263 22.78 -4.85 11.51
N ALA A 264 22.01 -5.65 12.26
CA ALA A 264 22.52 -6.80 13.00
C ALA A 264 23.24 -7.81 12.08
N LYS A 265 24.30 -8.45 12.60
CA LYS A 265 25.04 -9.50 11.87
C LYS A 265 24.10 -10.63 11.43
N THR A 266 23.18 -11.01 12.31
CA THR A 266 22.10 -11.96 12.04
C THR A 266 20.77 -11.26 12.32
N PRO A 267 20.13 -10.66 11.31
CA PRO A 267 18.83 -10.01 11.47
C PRO A 267 17.76 -10.99 11.97
N VAL A 268 16.86 -10.51 12.83
CA VAL A 268 15.74 -11.31 13.34
C VAL A 268 14.77 -11.60 12.21
N ASN A 269 14.38 -12.87 12.04
CA ASN A 269 13.39 -13.28 11.06
C ASN A 269 12.03 -13.56 11.73
N GLY A 270 10.94 -13.31 11.01
CA GLY A 270 9.57 -13.55 11.49
C GLY A 270 9.14 -12.57 12.58
N PHE A 271 9.67 -11.36 12.58
CA PHE A 271 9.42 -10.34 13.61
C PHE A 271 8.02 -9.69 13.47
N THR A 272 7.66 -8.88 14.45
CA THR A 272 6.49 -7.99 14.41
C THR A 272 6.92 -6.56 14.71
N VAL A 273 6.18 -5.58 14.20
CA VAL A 273 6.40 -4.17 14.49
C VAL A 273 5.08 -3.49 14.89
N GLY A 274 5.14 -2.55 15.85
CA GLY A 274 3.96 -1.83 16.34
C GLY A 274 3.20 -2.50 17.50
N ILE A 275 3.77 -3.55 18.11
CA ILE A 275 3.28 -4.20 19.33
C ILE A 275 4.42 -4.46 20.30
N VAL A 276 4.08 -4.75 21.56
CA VAL A 276 4.98 -5.40 22.52
C VAL A 276 4.53 -6.86 22.59
N ASP A 277 5.38 -7.77 22.12
CA ASP A 277 5.16 -9.22 22.20
C ASP A 277 6.08 -9.80 23.28
N ASP A 278 5.59 -9.78 24.51
CA ASP A 278 6.26 -10.31 25.71
C ASP A 278 6.07 -11.83 25.88
N VAL A 279 5.34 -12.47 24.96
CA VAL A 279 5.10 -13.92 24.99
C VAL A 279 6.06 -14.65 24.05
N THR A 280 6.12 -14.25 22.78
CA THR A 280 7.01 -14.90 21.80
C THR A 280 8.25 -14.09 21.47
N ASN A 281 8.39 -12.88 22.03
CA ASN A 281 9.57 -12.01 21.91
C ASN A 281 9.93 -11.70 20.45
N LYS A 282 8.93 -11.57 19.56
CA LYS A 282 9.13 -11.28 18.13
C LYS A 282 9.03 -9.80 17.80
N SER A 283 8.53 -8.96 18.72
CA SER A 283 8.39 -7.53 18.47
C SER A 283 9.75 -6.83 18.46
N LEU A 284 9.99 -6.02 17.44
CA LEU A 284 11.15 -5.14 17.40
C LEU A 284 11.04 -4.03 18.46
N LEU A 285 12.17 -3.68 19.06
CA LEU A 285 12.27 -2.52 19.95
C LEU A 285 12.17 -1.24 19.13
N ILE A 286 11.29 -0.34 19.55
CA ILE A 286 11.04 0.93 18.87
C ILE A 286 11.74 2.04 19.65
N GLY A 287 12.52 2.87 18.96
CA GLY A 287 13.15 4.05 19.54
C GLY A 287 12.16 5.19 19.77
N ASP A 288 12.69 6.36 20.09
CA ASP A 288 11.89 7.57 20.31
C ASP A 288 11.12 7.97 19.05
N ALA A 289 10.02 8.70 19.25
CA ALA A 289 9.26 9.29 18.15
C ALA A 289 10.13 10.28 17.37
N ILE A 290 10.08 10.19 16.05
CA ILE A 290 10.79 11.08 15.14
C ILE A 290 9.81 11.85 14.26
N THR A 291 10.21 13.03 13.80
CA THR A 291 9.49 13.82 12.80
C THR A 291 10.18 13.64 11.46
N THR A 292 9.48 13.01 10.52
CA THR A 292 9.92 12.82 9.13
C THR A 292 9.05 13.59 8.15
N THR A 293 7.99 14.26 8.64
CA THR A 293 7.13 15.08 7.80
C THR A 293 7.94 16.18 7.11
N PRO A 294 7.66 16.50 5.85
CA PRO A 294 8.43 17.51 5.13
C PRO A 294 8.40 18.87 5.85
N GLU A 295 9.54 19.56 5.88
CA GLU A 295 9.65 20.87 6.51
C GLU A 295 8.56 21.84 6.03
N GLY A 296 7.93 22.55 6.96
CA GLY A 296 6.85 23.49 6.69
C GLY A 296 5.45 22.86 6.69
N THR A 297 5.33 21.53 6.80
CA THR A 297 4.04 20.87 7.00
C THR A 297 3.45 21.26 8.34
N LYS A 298 2.16 21.63 8.35
CA LYS A 298 1.40 21.89 9.57
C LYS A 298 0.59 20.67 9.94
N GLU A 299 0.73 20.22 11.18
CA GLU A 299 0.06 19.05 11.73
C GLU A 299 -0.92 19.47 12.84
N CYS A 300 -2.20 19.18 12.67
CA CYS A 300 -3.27 19.59 13.57
C CYS A 300 -4.04 18.38 14.10
N LYS A 301 -4.25 18.31 15.42
CA LYS A 301 -5.12 17.32 16.08
C LYS A 301 -6.37 17.96 16.63
N PHE A 302 -7.51 17.34 16.40
CA PHE A 302 -8.80 17.80 16.93
C PHE A 302 -9.49 16.67 17.66
N TRP A 303 -9.67 16.83 18.97
CA TRP A 303 -10.39 15.92 19.83
C TRP A 303 -11.85 16.35 19.91
N GLY A 304 -12.75 15.51 19.39
CA GLY A 304 -14.20 15.75 19.36
C GLY A 304 -15.00 14.63 20.01
N LEU A 305 -16.24 14.93 20.36
CA LEU A 305 -17.26 13.98 20.77
C LEU A 305 -18.04 13.46 19.55
N GLY A 306 -18.36 12.18 19.52
CA GLY A 306 -19.20 11.61 18.48
C GLY A 306 -20.51 12.39 18.31
N SER A 307 -20.74 12.89 17.10
CA SER A 307 -21.87 13.73 16.69
C SER A 307 -21.84 15.21 17.13
N ASP A 308 -20.69 15.76 17.54
CA ASP A 308 -20.55 17.18 17.88
C ASP A 308 -20.25 18.12 16.68
N GLY A 309 -20.05 17.56 15.49
CA GLY A 309 -19.74 18.30 14.26
C GLY A 309 -18.24 18.48 13.95
N THR A 310 -17.33 18.11 14.85
CA THR A 310 -15.87 18.29 14.69
C THR A 310 -15.34 17.64 13.41
N VAL A 311 -15.69 16.38 13.17
CA VAL A 311 -15.27 15.64 11.97
C VAL A 311 -15.80 16.31 10.70
N GLY A 312 -17.05 16.75 10.70
CA GLY A 312 -17.66 17.44 9.55
C GLY A 312 -16.97 18.77 9.26
N ALA A 313 -16.72 19.57 10.30
CA ALA A 313 -16.00 20.84 10.18
C ALA A 313 -14.58 20.63 9.62
N ASN A 314 -13.86 19.63 10.11
CA ASN A 314 -12.51 19.30 9.64
C ASN A 314 -12.47 18.80 8.18
N LYS A 315 -13.47 18.01 7.76
CA LYS A 315 -13.63 17.63 6.34
C LYS A 315 -13.88 18.85 5.45
N SER A 316 -14.66 19.82 5.91
CA SER A 316 -14.87 21.07 5.19
C SER A 316 -13.60 21.93 5.17
N ALA A 317 -12.89 22.04 6.30
CA ALA A 317 -11.66 22.80 6.41
C ALA A 317 -10.58 22.27 5.44
N ILE A 318 -10.36 20.95 5.40
CA ILE A 318 -9.34 20.38 4.51
C ILE A 318 -9.68 20.59 3.03
N LYS A 319 -10.97 20.56 2.66
CA LYS A 319 -11.44 20.88 1.31
C LYS A 319 -11.27 22.36 0.97
N ILE A 320 -11.58 23.27 1.90
CA ILE A 320 -11.36 24.71 1.72
C ILE A 320 -9.87 24.98 1.48
N ILE A 321 -9.00 24.41 2.33
CA ILE A 321 -7.55 24.55 2.19
C ILE A 321 -7.08 23.97 0.85
N GLY A 322 -7.48 22.76 0.51
CA GLY A 322 -7.05 22.09 -0.73
C GLY A 322 -7.53 22.80 -2.00
N ASN A 323 -8.76 23.33 -2.01
CA ASN A 323 -9.38 23.92 -3.20
C ASN A 323 -9.02 25.41 -3.40
N HIS A 324 -8.64 26.12 -2.34
CA HIS A 324 -8.39 27.57 -2.39
C HIS A 324 -6.93 27.93 -2.11
N THR A 325 -6.04 26.94 -2.03
CA THR A 325 -4.59 27.14 -1.92
C THR A 325 -3.84 26.11 -2.77
N ASP A 326 -2.57 26.38 -3.05
CA ASP A 326 -1.67 25.44 -3.73
C ASP A 326 -1.08 24.39 -2.78
N MET A 327 -1.51 24.36 -1.52
CA MET A 327 -1.02 23.38 -0.55
C MET A 327 -1.60 21.99 -0.83
N PHE A 328 -0.78 20.98 -0.57
CA PHE A 328 -1.26 19.64 -0.31
C PHE A 328 -2.01 19.62 1.01
N ALA A 329 -3.08 18.82 1.06
CA ALA A 329 -3.97 18.75 2.20
C ALA A 329 -4.33 17.28 2.44
N GLN A 330 -4.17 16.81 3.67
CA GLN A 330 -4.44 15.44 4.11
C GLN A 330 -5.33 15.47 5.36
N ALA A 331 -6.31 14.58 5.45
CA ALA A 331 -7.06 14.35 6.69
C ALA A 331 -7.34 12.86 6.91
N TYR A 332 -7.15 12.42 8.16
CA TYR A 332 -7.55 11.11 8.65
C TYR A 332 -8.36 11.25 9.93
N PHE A 333 -9.35 10.38 10.13
CA PHE A 333 -10.29 10.47 11.24
C PHE A 333 -10.31 9.14 12.00
N ALA A 334 -9.82 9.15 13.24
CA ALA A 334 -9.90 8.02 14.15
C ALA A 334 -11.23 8.09 14.92
N TYR A 335 -12.04 7.04 14.81
CA TYR A 335 -13.32 6.91 15.49
C TYR A 335 -13.25 5.83 16.57
N ASP A 336 -14.01 6.02 17.65
CA ASP A 336 -14.37 4.93 18.55
C ASP A 336 -15.33 3.94 17.85
N SER A 337 -15.32 2.70 18.32
CA SER A 337 -16.30 1.65 17.98
C SER A 337 -17.75 2.01 18.33
N LYS A 338 -17.94 2.96 19.27
CA LYS A 338 -19.27 3.43 19.68
C LYS A 338 -19.91 4.29 18.61
N LYS A 339 -21.13 3.92 18.18
CA LYS A 339 -21.91 4.65 17.17
C LYS A 339 -22.21 6.12 17.54
N SER A 340 -22.30 6.45 18.82
CA SER A 340 -22.51 7.83 19.30
C SER A 340 -21.87 8.03 20.67
N GLY A 341 -21.44 9.26 20.97
CA GLY A 341 -20.79 9.62 22.23
C GLY A 341 -19.39 9.04 22.44
N GLY A 342 -18.81 8.39 21.43
CA GLY A 342 -17.42 7.95 21.42
C GLY A 342 -16.46 9.11 21.21
N VAL A 343 -15.17 8.91 21.50
CA VAL A 343 -14.13 9.89 21.18
C VAL A 343 -13.82 9.85 19.69
N THR A 344 -13.57 11.02 19.11
CA THR A 344 -13.09 11.17 17.73
C THR A 344 -11.82 12.00 17.74
N ILE A 345 -10.81 11.58 16.97
CA ILE A 345 -9.55 12.31 16.82
C ILE A 345 -9.33 12.54 15.33
N SER A 346 -9.38 13.80 14.91
CA SER A 346 -9.07 14.19 13.54
C SER A 346 -7.60 14.56 13.44
N HIS A 347 -6.91 14.01 12.43
CA HIS A 347 -5.52 14.27 12.12
C HIS A 347 -5.45 14.98 10.77
N LEU A 348 -5.11 16.26 10.77
CA LEU A 348 -5.05 17.08 9.57
C LEU A 348 -3.60 17.49 9.31
N ARG A 349 -3.16 17.37 8.06
CA ARG A 349 -1.89 17.90 7.60
C ARG A 349 -2.08 18.79 6.39
N PHE A 350 -1.34 19.88 6.30
CA PHE A 350 -1.28 20.70 5.10
C PHE A 350 0.10 21.34 4.93
N GLY A 351 0.58 21.43 3.71
CA GLY A 351 1.94 21.89 3.42
C GLY A 351 2.19 22.11 1.94
N LYS A 352 3.35 22.67 1.60
CA LYS A 352 3.75 22.96 0.21
C LYS A 352 4.30 21.74 -0.54
N LYS A 353 4.64 20.67 0.19
CA LYS A 353 5.17 19.42 -0.36
C LYS A 353 4.12 18.32 -0.24
N ALA A 354 4.20 17.32 -1.11
CA ALA A 354 3.34 16.15 -1.05
C ALA A 354 3.42 15.46 0.32
N ILE A 355 2.28 15.02 0.84
CA ILE A 355 2.15 14.47 2.20
C ILE A 355 2.05 12.94 2.09
N LYS A 356 3.14 12.26 2.44
CA LYS A 356 3.27 10.79 2.42
C LYS A 356 2.98 10.15 3.78
N SER A 357 2.57 10.96 4.75
CA SER A 357 2.47 10.58 6.16
C SER A 357 1.24 9.72 6.44
N THR A 358 1.24 8.47 6.00
CA THR A 358 0.14 7.49 6.16
C THR A 358 0.07 6.89 7.57
N TYR A 359 0.26 7.74 8.59
CA TYR A 359 0.27 7.41 10.01
C TYR A 359 -0.35 8.55 10.84
N LEU A 360 -0.69 8.28 12.11
CA LEU A 360 -1.29 9.28 13.01
C LEU A 360 -0.29 10.38 13.40
N ILE A 361 -0.79 11.59 13.67
CA ILE A 361 0.07 12.71 14.12
C ILE A 361 0.60 12.44 15.53
N SER A 362 1.92 12.33 15.65
CA SER A 362 2.64 12.20 16.92
C SER A 362 3.11 13.55 17.47
N SER A 363 3.51 14.48 16.59
CA SER A 363 3.95 15.85 16.90
C SER A 363 3.02 16.85 16.20
N ALA A 364 2.26 17.64 16.95
CA ALA A 364 1.24 18.54 16.41
C ALA A 364 1.63 20.01 16.64
N ASN A 365 1.44 20.85 15.63
CA ASN A 365 1.58 22.30 15.78
C ASN A 365 0.35 22.94 16.40
N TYR A 366 -0.80 22.27 16.31
CA TYR A 366 -2.06 22.76 16.85
C TYR A 366 -2.87 21.59 17.40
N VAL A 367 -3.38 21.76 18.62
CA VAL A 367 -4.31 20.82 19.24
C VAL A 367 -5.56 21.56 19.68
N ALA A 368 -6.72 21.09 19.22
CA ALA A 368 -8.02 21.53 19.72
C ALA A 368 -8.68 20.42 20.54
N CYS A 369 -9.28 20.80 21.67
CA CYS A 369 -10.10 19.92 22.49
C CYS A 369 -11.52 20.47 22.57
N GLY A 370 -12.42 19.91 21.76
CA GLY A 370 -13.82 20.36 21.64
C GLY A 370 -14.72 19.94 22.82
N ASN A 371 -14.24 19.06 23.70
CA ASN A 371 -15.00 18.60 24.87
C ASN A 371 -14.17 18.76 26.16
N GLN A 372 -14.64 19.61 27.09
CA GLN A 372 -13.97 19.87 28.36
C GLN A 372 -13.70 18.61 29.18
N ALA A 373 -14.56 17.59 29.08
CA ALA A 373 -14.39 16.34 29.81
C ALA A 373 -13.13 15.56 29.42
N TYR A 374 -12.51 15.85 28.26
CA TYR A 374 -11.31 15.16 27.79
C TYR A 374 -10.03 15.69 28.41
N VAL A 375 -10.01 16.93 28.90
CA VAL A 375 -8.82 17.57 29.48
C VAL A 375 -8.25 16.76 30.66
N THR A 376 -9.11 16.13 31.45
CA THR A 376 -8.71 15.32 32.61
C THR A 376 -8.71 13.82 32.34
N LYS A 377 -9.27 13.38 31.20
CA LYS A 377 -9.43 11.96 30.86
C LYS A 377 -8.37 11.43 29.90
N TYR A 378 -7.89 12.29 29.01
CA TYR A 378 -6.93 11.93 27.97
C TYR A 378 -5.75 12.89 28.01
N ASP A 379 -4.58 12.40 27.61
CA ASP A 379 -3.41 13.23 27.39
C ASP A 379 -3.54 13.98 26.06
N VAL A 380 -4.39 15.00 26.04
CA VAL A 380 -4.72 15.76 24.82
C VAL A 380 -3.53 16.55 24.29
N LEU A 381 -2.59 16.95 25.18
CA LEU A 381 -1.38 17.71 24.84
C LEU A 381 -0.18 16.83 24.48
N LYS A 382 -0.35 15.50 24.41
CA LYS A 382 0.73 14.60 24.03
C LYS A 382 1.34 15.01 22.68
N GLY A 383 2.62 15.39 22.70
CA GLY A 383 3.38 15.77 21.51
C GLY A 383 2.88 17.04 20.84
N ILE A 384 2.54 18.09 21.61
CA ILE A 384 2.40 19.47 21.12
C ILE A 384 3.71 20.25 21.27
#